data_AF-A0A430B2M4-F1
#
_entry.id   AF-A0A430B2M4-F1
#
_cell.length_a   1.000
_cell.length_b   1.000
_cell.length_c   1.000
_cell.angle_alpha   90.00
_cell.angle_beta   90.00
_cell.angle_gamma   90.00
#
_symmetry.space_group_name_H-M   'P 1'
#
loop_
_entity.id
_entity.type
_entity.pdbx_description
1 polymer ?
#
loop_
_entity_poly.entity_id
_entity_poly.type
_entity_poly.pdbx_seq_one_letter_code
_entity_poly.pdbx_strand_id
1 'polypeptide(L)' 'MVWQELGISGITGLVVLTALYFVIKASVKNGILSAYQRITKKQLEPEFNWDELKKENQENG' A
#
# COMPACT_ATOMS: atom_id res chain seq x y z
N MET A 1 -35.42 -3.89 26.70
CA MET A 1 -35.88 -5.14 26.05
C MET A 1 -35.41 -5.29 24.60
N VAL A 2 -35.12 -4.23 23.84
CA VAL A 2 -34.78 -4.33 22.40
C VAL A 2 -33.38 -4.91 22.11
N TRP A 3 -32.43 -4.74 23.03
CA TRP A 3 -31.00 -5.08 22.81
C TRP A 3 -30.63 -6.55 23.04
N GLN A 4 -31.45 -7.32 23.77
CA GLN A 4 -31.18 -8.74 24.05
C GLN A 4 -31.65 -9.66 22.90
N GLU A 5 -32.61 -9.20 22.09
CA GLU A 5 -33.16 -9.98 20.97
C GLU A 5 -32.29 -9.93 19.70
N LEU A 6 -31.38 -8.97 19.57
CA LEU A 6 -30.47 -8.87 18.42
C LEU A 6 -29.30 -9.87 18.47
N GLY A 7 -29.15 -10.66 19.54
CA GLY A 7 -28.15 -11.72 19.62
C GLY A 7 -26.68 -11.25 19.56
N ILE A 8 -26.43 -9.94 19.52
CA ILE A 8 -25.08 -9.38 19.58
C ILE A 8 -24.66 -9.35 21.04
N SER A 9 -24.22 -10.50 21.52
CA SER A 9 -23.37 -10.60 22.70
C SER A 9 -22.19 -9.63 22.52
N GLY A 10 -21.75 -8.97 23.61
CA GLY A 10 -20.68 -7.96 23.55
C GLY A 10 -19.39 -8.44 22.87
N ILE A 11 -19.18 -9.76 22.82
CA ILE A 11 -18.07 -10.42 22.11
C ILE A 11 -18.24 -10.32 20.59
N THR A 12 -19.45 -10.53 20.07
CA THR A 12 -19.73 -10.46 18.63
C THR A 12 -19.42 -9.06 18.09
N GLY A 13 -19.79 -8.01 18.84
CA GLY A 13 -19.46 -6.63 18.48
C GLY A 13 -17.94 -6.37 18.48
N LEU A 14 -17.23 -6.88 19.49
CA LEU A 14 -15.77 -6.74 19.59
C LEU A 14 -15.03 -7.43 18.43
N VAL A 15 -15.47 -8.64 18.06
CA VAL A 15 -14.89 -9.40 16.94
C VAL A 15 -15.10 -8.67 15.61
N VAL A 16 -16.32 -8.18 15.35
CA VAL A 16 -16.63 -7.43 14.13
C VAL A 16 -15.81 -6.15 14.06
N LEU A 17 -15.69 -5.41 15.17
CA LEU A 17 -14.89 -4.19 15.24
C LEU A 17 -13.40 -4.47 14.98
N THR A 18 -12.88 -5.55 15.56
CA THR A 18 -11.48 -5.97 15.40
C THR A 18 -11.19 -6.41 13.97
N ALA A 19 -12.07 -7.23 13.38
CA ALA A 19 -11.96 -7.68 12.01
C ALA A 19 -11.99 -6.51 11.03
N LEU A 20 -12.93 -5.56 11.22
CA LEU A 20 -13.04 -4.38 10.39
C LEU A 20 -11.77 -3.51 10.45
N TYR A 21 -11.24 -3.26 11.65
CA TYR A 21 -9.99 -2.52 11.82
C TYR A 21 -8.81 -3.21 11.10
N PHE A 22 -8.72 -4.53 11.20
CA PHE A 22 -7.61 -5.28 10.59
C PHE A 22 -7.68 -5.28 9.07
N VAL A 23 -8.87 -5.44 8.49
CA VAL A 23 -9.08 -5.38 7.03
C VAL A 23 -8.74 -4.01 6.47
N ILE A 24 -9.15 -2.93 7.16
CA ILE A 24 -8.81 -1.56 6.76
C ILE A 24 -7.30 -1.35 6.88
N LYS A 25 -6.69 -1.74 8.00
CA LYS A 25 -5.24 -1.62 8.22
C LYS A 25 -4.42 -2.39 7.19
N ALA A 26 -4.85 -3.59 6.82
CA ALA A 26 -4.20 -4.40 5.79
C ALA A 26 -4.36 -3.77 4.40
N SER A 27 -5.56 -3.27 4.08
CA SER A 27 -5.85 -2.61 2.80
C SER A 27 -5.08 -1.30 2.63
N VAL A 28 -4.98 -0.51 3.70
CA VAL A 28 -4.22 0.75 3.71
C VAL A 28 -2.72 0.46 3.58
N LYS A 29 -2.17 -0.48 4.36
CA LYS A 29 -0.73 -0.79 4.30
C LYS A 29 -0.31 -1.41 2.96
N ASN A 30 -1.08 -2.35 2.42
CA ASN A 30 -0.72 -3.04 1.17
C ASN A 30 -1.15 -2.23 -0.08
N GLY A 31 -2.28 -1.52 -0.02
CA GLY A 31 -2.77 -0.69 -1.11
C GLY A 31 -1.95 0.59 -1.32
N ILE A 32 -1.60 1.29 -0.23
CA ILE A 32 -0.78 2.51 -0.33
C ILE A 32 0.66 2.16 -0.71
N LEU A 33 1.23 1.07 -0.21
CA LEU A 33 2.60 0.68 -0.57
C LEU A 33 2.73 0.37 -2.07
N SER A 34 1.73 -0.28 -2.66
CA SER A 34 1.70 -0.58 -4.10
C SER A 34 1.51 0.67 -4.95
N ALA A 35 0.66 1.60 -4.51
CA ALA A 35 0.47 2.88 -5.19
C ALA A 35 1.71 3.77 -5.06
N TYR A 36 2.34 3.81 -3.89
CA TYR A 36 3.58 4.56 -3.65
C TYR A 36 4.72 4.00 -4.48
N GLN A 37 4.95 2.67 -4.47
CA GLN A 37 5.96 2.05 -5.33
C GLN A 37 5.70 2.31 -6.82
N ARG A 38 4.45 2.31 -7.26
CA ARG A 38 4.09 2.59 -8.66
C ARG A 38 4.30 4.07 -9.02
N ILE A 39 3.97 5.00 -8.11
CA ILE A 39 4.23 6.43 -8.30
C ILE A 39 5.74 6.72 -8.26
N THR A 40 6.47 6.14 -7.32
CA THR A 40 7.94 6.26 -7.21
C THR A 40 8.65 5.66 -8.41
N LYS A 41 8.22 4.50 -8.92
CA LYS A 41 8.78 3.93 -10.17
C LYS A 41 8.49 4.79 -11.40
N LYS A 42 7.31 5.42 -11.49
CA LYS A 42 6.97 6.31 -12.61
C LYS A 42 7.76 7.63 -12.61
N GLN A 43 8.29 8.04 -11.46
CA GLN A 43 9.16 9.21 -11.32
C GLN A 43 10.66 8.86 -11.51
N LEU A 44 11.03 7.57 -11.40
CA LEU A 44 12.42 7.10 -11.50
C LEU A 44 12.75 6.40 -12.82
N GLU A 45 11.78 6.30 -13.72
CA GLU A 45 12.03 6.10 -15.15
C GLU A 45 11.78 7.41 -15.92
N PRO A 46 12.59 8.48 -15.73
CA PRO A 46 13.09 9.10 -16.92
C PRO A 46 13.96 8.05 -17.61
N GLU A 47 13.98 8.12 -18.92
CA GLU A 47 14.91 7.53 -19.88
C GLU A 47 16.38 7.80 -19.49
N PHE A 48 16.83 7.39 -18.30
CA PHE A 48 18.19 7.52 -17.84
C PHE A 48 18.94 6.30 -18.39
N ASN A 49 19.29 6.42 -19.66
CA ASN A 49 20.11 5.46 -20.36
C ASN A 49 21.52 5.50 -19.74
N TRP A 50 21.71 4.75 -18.66
CA TRP A 50 23.02 4.57 -18.01
C TRP A 50 24.10 4.09 -18.97
N ASP A 51 23.71 3.50 -20.10
CA ASP A 51 24.63 3.01 -21.13
C ASP A 51 25.10 4.12 -22.09
N GLU A 52 24.34 5.20 -22.25
CA GLU A 52 24.67 6.35 -23.11
C GLU A 52 25.64 7.31 -22.43
N LEU A 53 25.42 7.62 -21.15
CA LEU A 53 26.34 8.45 -20.35
C LEU A 53 27.70 7.78 -20.12
N LYS A 54 27.72 6.44 -20.06
CA LYS A 54 28.99 5.70 -19.96
C LYS A 54 29.78 5.75 -21.26
N LYS A 55 29.12 5.73 -22.42
CA LYS A 55 29.79 5.87 -23.71
C LYS A 55 30.38 7.26 -23.92
N GLU A 56 29.61 8.32 -23.62
CA GLU A 56 30.06 9.70 -23.78
C GLU A 56 31.28 10.03 -22.89
N ASN A 57 31.32 9.54 -21.65
CA ASN A 57 32.47 9.73 -20.77
C ASN A 57 33.71 8.91 -21.17
N GLN A 58 33.55 7.82 -21.93
CA GLN A 58 34.69 7.05 -22.45
C GLN A 58 35.21 7.59 -23.78
N GLU A 59 34.39 8.25 -24.58
CA GLU A 59 34.84 8.87 -25.84
C GLU A 59 35.48 10.27 -25.63
N ASN A 60 35.10 10.96 -24.55
CA ASN A 60 35.60 12.30 -24.21
C ASN A 60 36.73 12.31 -23.16
N GLY A 61 37.26 11.15 -22.74
CA GLY A 61 38.35 11.02 -21.76
C GLY A 61 39.57 10.31 -22.34
#